data_AF-A0A0W1DUJ7-F1
#
_entry.id   AF-A0A0W1DUJ7-F1
#
_cell.length_a   1.000
_cell.length_b   1.000
_cell.length_c   1.000
_cell.angle_alpha   90.00
_cell.angle_beta   90.00
_cell.angle_gamma   90.00
#
_symmetry.space_group_name_H-M   'P 1'
#
loop_
_entity.id
_entity.type
_entity.pdbx_description
1 polymer ?
#
loop_
_entity_poly.entity_id
_entity_poly.type
_entity_poly.pdbx_seq_one_letter_code
_entity_poly.pdbx_strand_id
1 'polypeptide(L)' 'MRRAAILLPLLLAACHQEPSFDERYDKAAKEIDARAKAMDADIAESEKAAQAAGLPEAAKPATAPPSSGE' A
#
# COMPACT_ATOMS: atom_id res chain seq x y z
N MET A 1 15.54 39.83 8.46
CA MET A 1 16.70 39.11 7.88
C MET A 1 17.28 38.02 8.79
N ARG A 2 17.43 38.22 10.12
CA ARG A 2 17.93 37.16 11.03
C ARG A 2 17.09 35.87 11.10
N ARG A 3 15.77 35.95 10.89
CA ARG A 3 14.89 34.76 10.90
C ARG A 3 15.16 33.80 9.71
N ALA A 4 15.54 34.34 8.54
CA ALA A 4 15.88 33.53 7.38
C ALA A 4 17.19 32.74 7.60
N ALA A 5 18.13 33.29 8.36
CA ALA A 5 19.40 32.64 8.68
C ALA A 5 19.25 31.40 9.59
N ILE A 6 18.15 31.30 10.36
CA ILE A 6 17.86 30.16 11.24
C ILE A 6 17.06 29.07 10.51
N LEU A 7 16.21 29.45 9.56
CA LEU A 7 15.35 28.51 8.82
C LEU A 7 16.08 27.74 7.72
N LEU A 8 17.12 28.33 7.12
CA LEU A 8 17.90 27.72 6.06
C LEU A 8 18.58 26.39 6.46
N PRO A 9 19.27 26.26 7.61
CA PRO A 9 19.86 24.99 8.04
C PRO A 9 18.81 23.94 8.42
N LEU A 10 17.62 24.34 8.88
CA LEU A 10 16.52 23.41 9.18
C LEU A 10 15.96 22.75 7.92
N LEU A 11 15.86 23.51 6.82
CA LEU A 11 15.45 22.98 5.52
C LEU A 11 16.52 22.04 4.93
N LEU A 12 17.80 22.39 5.08
CA LEU A 12 18.93 21.54 4.64
C LEU A 12 19.02 20.24 5.45
N ALA A 13 18.72 20.29 6.76
CA ALA A 13 18.65 19.09 7.60
C ALA A 13 17.52 18.14 7.16
N ALA A 14 16.39 18.69 6.70
CA ALA A 14 15.29 17.89 6.15
C ALA A 14 15.64 17.23 4.80
N CYS A 15 16.58 17.80 4.04
CA CYS A 15 17.06 17.22 2.78
C CYS A 15 18.16 16.15 2.97
N HIS A 16 18.80 16.06 4.14
CA HIS A 16 19.91 15.13 4.36
C HIS A 16 19.48 13.75 4.85
N GLN A 17 18.20 13.58 5.19
CA GLN A 17 17.66 12.36 5.77
C GLN A 17 16.59 11.75 4.86
N GLU A 18 16.90 11.69 3.56
CA GLU A 18 16.06 10.98 2.59
C GLU A 18 16.31 9.46 2.72
N PRO A 19 15.26 8.65 2.93
CA PRO A 19 15.41 7.21 2.95
C PRO A 19 15.94 6.71 1.60
N SER A 20 16.82 5.73 1.67
CA SER A 20 17.35 5.05 0.48
C SER A 20 16.21 4.46 -0.36
N PHE A 21 16.52 4.17 -1.62
CA PHE A 21 15.57 3.48 -2.49
C PHE A 21 15.07 2.17 -1.85
N ASP A 22 15.99 1.37 -1.28
CA ASP A 22 15.65 0.10 -0.64
C ASP A 22 14.70 0.30 0.54
N GLU A 23 14.93 1.31 1.39
CA GLU A 23 14.02 1.62 2.50
C GLU A 23 12.63 2.04 2.03
N ARG A 24 12.56 2.84 0.95
CA ARG A 24 11.28 3.25 0.36
C ARG A 24 10.56 2.07 -0.29
N TYR A 25 11.31 1.21 -0.98
CA TYR A 25 10.80 0.00 -1.62
C TYR A 25 10.26 -0.97 -0.58
N ASP A 26 11.04 -1.30 0.45
CA ASP A 26 10.63 -2.20 1.52
C ASP A 26 9.38 -1.70 2.25
N LYS A 27 9.32 -0.39 2.51
CA LYS A 27 8.13 0.22 3.11
C LYS A 27 6.91 0.05 2.21
N ALA A 28 7.04 0.34 0.92
CA ALA A 28 5.95 0.20 -0.04
C ALA A 28 5.51 -1.27 -0.20
N ALA A 29 6.46 -2.19 -0.30
CA ALA A 29 6.19 -3.63 -0.41
C ALA A 29 5.42 -4.16 0.82
N LYS A 30 5.85 -3.77 2.03
CA LYS A 30 5.16 -4.13 3.28
C LYS A 30 3.74 -3.55 3.36
N GLU A 31 3.57 -2.30 2.92
CA GLU A 31 2.23 -1.67 2.91
C GLU A 31 1.29 -2.36 1.92
N ILE A 32 1.79 -2.73 0.74
CA ILE A 32 1.01 -3.47 -0.27
C ILE A 32 0.63 -4.86 0.26
N ASP A 33 1.58 -5.60 0.83
CA ASP A 33 1.33 -6.93 1.41
C ASP A 33 0.32 -6.88 2.56
N ALA A 34 0.42 -5.89 3.44
CA ALA A 34 -0.54 -5.71 4.53
C ALA A 34 -1.95 -5.41 4.01
N ARG A 35 -2.08 -4.57 2.98
CA ARG A 35 -3.37 -4.27 2.34
C ARG A 35 -3.93 -5.48 1.61
N ALA A 36 -3.10 -6.24 0.91
CA ALA A 36 -3.51 -7.47 0.23
C ALA A 36 -4.11 -8.47 1.24
N LYS A 37 -3.42 -8.71 2.36
CA LYS A 37 -3.90 -9.59 3.43
C LYS A 37 -5.20 -9.11 4.06
N ALA A 38 -5.38 -7.80 4.21
CA ALA A 38 -6.63 -7.23 4.71
C ALA A 38 -7.79 -7.47 3.73
N MET A 39 -7.56 -7.32 2.42
CA MET A 39 -8.56 -7.62 1.39
C MET A 39 -8.90 -9.12 1.35
N ASP A 40 -7.91 -10.00 1.44
CA ASP A 40 -8.15 -11.45 1.49
C ASP A 40 -8.99 -11.85 2.72
N ALA A 41 -8.76 -11.20 3.86
CA ALA A 41 -9.55 -11.44 5.07
C ALA A 41 -11.01 -10.98 4.91
N ASP A 42 -11.23 -9.80 4.32
CA ASP A 42 -12.56 -9.25 4.04
C ASP A 42 -13.34 -10.12 3.04
N ILE A 43 -12.66 -10.64 2.00
CA ILE A 43 -13.23 -11.60 1.06
C ILE A 43 -13.63 -12.88 1.80
N ALA A 44 -12.75 -13.43 2.63
CA ALA A 44 -13.05 -14.66 3.37
C ALA A 44 -14.22 -14.49 4.36
N GLU A 45 -14.36 -13.31 4.97
CA GLU A 45 -15.51 -12.98 5.82
C GLU A 45 -16.80 -12.86 4.99
N SER A 46 -16.73 -12.16 3.86
CA SER A 46 -17.85 -12.00 2.93
C SER A 46 -18.32 -13.33 2.35
N GLU A 47 -17.41 -14.23 1.99
CA GLU A 47 -17.73 -15.58 1.52
C GLU A 47 -18.42 -16.41 2.60
N LYS A 48 -17.96 -16.34 3.85
CA LYS A 48 -18.64 -17.01 4.98
C LYS A 48 -20.04 -16.46 5.18
N ALA A 49 -20.22 -15.14 5.12
CA ALA A 49 -21.53 -14.51 5.24
C ALA A 49 -22.46 -14.91 4.09
N ALA A 50 -21.94 -14.96 2.86
CA ALA A 50 -22.69 -15.40 1.68
C ALA A 50 -23.14 -16.86 1.79
N GLN A 51 -22.24 -17.75 2.22
CA GLN A 51 -22.56 -19.16 2.48
C GLN A 51 -23.64 -19.30 3.56
N ALA A 52 -23.53 -18.55 4.66
CA ALA A 52 -24.53 -18.56 5.73
C ALA A 52 -25.91 -18.05 5.27
N ALA A 53 -25.93 -17.12 4.31
CA ALA A 53 -27.15 -16.60 3.69
C ALA A 53 -27.66 -17.46 2.50
N GLY A 54 -27.01 -18.58 2.18
CA GLY A 54 -27.42 -19.49 1.11
C GLY A 54 -27.27 -18.92 -0.30
N LEU A 55 -26.42 -17.91 -0.47
CA LEU A 55 -26.10 -17.36 -1.79
C LEU A 55 -25.18 -18.33 -2.55
N PRO A 56 -25.33 -18.44 -3.89
CA PRO A 56 -24.41 -19.22 -4.70
C PRO A 56 -22.98 -18.66 -4.62
N GLU A 57 -21.99 -19.55 -4.72
CA GLU A 57 -20.57 -19.20 -4.69
C GLU A 57 -20.25 -18.16 -5.78
N ALA A 58 -19.53 -17.10 -5.39
CA ALA A 58 -19.14 -16.05 -6.32
C ALA A 58 -18.25 -16.62 -7.43
N ALA A 59 -18.56 -16.27 -8.69
CA ALA A 59 -17.76 -16.71 -9.83
C ALA A 59 -16.31 -16.26 -9.66
N LYS A 60 -15.36 -17.17 -9.92
CA LYS A 60 -13.91 -16.90 -9.86
C LYS A 60 -13.58 -15.56 -10.54
N PRO A 61 -12.83 -14.66 -9.88
CA PRO A 61 -12.38 -13.42 -10.51
C PRO A 61 -11.60 -13.76 -11.78
N ALA A 62 -11.99 -13.18 -12.91
CA ALA A 62 -11.22 -13.30 -14.14
C ALA A 62 -9.87 -12.60 -13.89
N THR A 63 -8.78 -13.36 -13.90
CA THR A 63 -7.43 -12.78 -13.85
C THR A 63 -7.28 -11.84 -15.04
N ALA A 64 -7.04 -10.55 -14.75
CA ALA A 64 -6.71 -9.58 -15.79
C ALA A 64 -5.47 -10.07 -16.57
N PRO A 65 -5.43 -9.89 -17.90
CA PRO A 65 -4.24 -10.24 -18.68
C PRO A 65 -3.03 -9.48 -18.14
N PRO A 66 -1.80 -10.05 -18.24
CA PRO A 66 -0.61 -9.39 -17.74
C PRO A 66 -0.48 -8.01 -18.36
N SER A 67 -0.35 -6.99 -17.51
CA SER A 67 -0.09 -5.61 -17.91
C SER A 67 1.16 -5.60 -18.81
N SER A 68 0.97 -5.29 -20.10
CA SER A 68 2.08 -5.06 -21.02
C SER A 68 2.60 -3.66 -20.72
N GLY A 69 3.64 -3.58 -19.89
CA GLY A 69 4.27 -2.30 -19.54
C GLY A 69 4.86 -1.66 -20.78
N GLU A 70 4.25 -0.56 -21.23
CA GLU A 70 4.84 0.42 -22.15
C GLU A 70 5.31 1.66 -21.37
#